data_AF-A0A7Y4YGJ5-F1
#
_entry.id   AF-A0A7Y4YGJ5-F1
#
_cell.length_a   1.000
_cell.length_b   1.000
_cell.length_c   1.000
_cell.angle_alpha   90.00
_cell.angle_beta   90.00
_cell.angle_gamma   90.00
#
_symmetry.space_group_name_H-M   'P 1'
#
loop_
_entity.id
_entity.type
_entity.pdbx_description
1 polymer ?
#
loop_
_entity_poly.entity_id
_entity_poly.type
_entity_poly.pdbx_seq_one_letter_code
_entity_poly.pdbx_strand_id
1 'polypeptide(L)'
;MYISKVKVSNFRLLAEVQLALEKEATLIVGRNNSGKTSLSEVIRRFLIDQSPKFQIEDFSSASYDRFCEALRAKNAGEGDDVVRALIPSIELRIFFHYDPAKPDLGSLSDFVIDLNSDCNEALAVARYELQDGGIDSLFDGQPTQELTDETRPTFFRALRERIPSLFTANVWAEDPSDPTNRRLVSQNSLRSLLKTGFVNAQRGLDDNTSRETDVLAKILEGLFTSATSPTSNESEQRIAQALQEAVQEIQQRIDTDFNGKLKGLIPTLAAFGYPGLGGPEIATETILDVKRLLSNHTKVRYAGHHGILLPESYNGLGVRNLVFILLQIISFYRIFRAEPNAPGVHLVFIEEPE
;
A
#
# COMPACT_ATOMS: atom_id res chain seq x y z
N MET A 1 3.32 12.57 -18.83
CA MET A 1 2.72 13.04 -17.57
C MET A 1 3.66 12.67 -16.44
N TYR A 2 3.82 13.55 -15.45
CA TYR A 2 4.59 13.28 -14.23
C TYR A 2 3.99 14.10 -13.08
N ILE A 3 4.31 13.71 -11.84
CA ILE A 3 3.92 14.51 -10.67
C ILE A 3 4.97 15.61 -10.49
N SER A 4 4.58 16.87 -10.55
CA SER A 4 5.50 18.00 -10.41
C SER A 4 5.65 18.45 -8.96
N LYS A 5 4.61 18.24 -8.15
CA LYS A 5 4.51 18.81 -6.81
C LYS A 5 3.52 18.03 -5.96
N VAL A 6 3.83 17.89 -4.68
CA VAL A 6 2.94 17.33 -3.65
C VAL A 6 2.85 18.31 -2.50
N LYS A 7 1.65 18.52 -1.96
CA LYS A 7 1.44 19.25 -0.70
C LYS A 7 0.75 18.35 0.31
N VAL A 8 1.17 18.43 1.55
CA VAL A 8 0.59 17.73 2.69
C VAL A 8 0.29 18.72 3.78
N SER A 9 -0.91 18.64 4.36
CA SER A 9 -1.31 19.48 5.49
C SER A 9 -1.88 18.64 6.63
N ASN A 10 -1.58 19.07 7.85
CA ASN A 10 -2.02 18.51 9.12
C ASN A 10 -1.74 17.00 9.33
N PHE A 11 -0.64 16.45 8.80
CA PHE A 11 -0.28 15.04 9.02
C PHE A 11 0.98 14.87 9.86
N ARG A 12 0.85 14.45 11.13
CA ARG A 12 1.97 14.26 12.06
C ARG A 12 2.89 15.50 12.10
N LEU A 13 4.19 15.35 11.82
CA LEU A 13 5.12 16.47 11.76
C LEU A 13 4.94 17.36 10.51
N LEU A 14 4.16 16.93 9.53
CA LEU A 14 3.86 17.67 8.31
C LEU A 14 2.63 18.57 8.55
N ALA A 15 2.83 19.65 9.31
CA ALA A 15 1.77 20.64 9.55
C ALA A 15 1.32 21.31 8.24
N GLU A 16 2.29 21.80 7.45
CA GLU A 16 2.09 22.30 6.09
C GLU A 16 3.41 22.15 5.33
N VAL A 17 3.46 21.21 4.39
CA VAL A 17 4.68 20.89 3.64
C VAL A 17 4.37 20.83 2.15
N GLN A 18 5.25 21.42 1.36
CA GLN A 18 5.25 21.34 -0.09
C GLN A 18 6.58 20.73 -0.56
N LEU A 19 6.49 19.78 -1.49
CA LEU A 19 7.65 19.16 -2.13
C LEU A 19 7.50 19.27 -3.65
N ALA A 20 8.55 19.74 -4.33
CA ALA A 20 8.69 19.61 -5.77
C ALA A 20 9.29 18.25 -6.09
N LEU A 21 8.79 17.58 -7.12
CA LEU A 21 9.28 16.28 -7.57
C LEU A 21 9.92 16.43 -8.95
N GLU A 22 11.10 15.85 -9.09
CA GLU A 22 11.80 15.71 -10.37
C GLU A 22 11.16 14.61 -11.22
N LYS A 23 11.34 14.70 -12.54
CA LYS A 23 10.68 13.80 -13.51
C LYS A 23 11.06 12.32 -13.35
N GLU A 24 12.30 12.05 -12.95
CA GLU A 24 12.85 10.68 -12.89
C GLU A 24 13.08 10.22 -11.45
N ALA A 25 13.83 10.99 -10.66
CA ALA A 25 14.18 10.62 -9.30
C ALA A 25 14.32 11.86 -8.40
N THR A 26 13.71 11.82 -7.22
CA THR A 26 13.81 12.87 -6.21
C THR A 26 14.48 12.30 -4.95
N LEU A 27 15.59 12.90 -4.53
CA LEU A 27 16.28 12.53 -3.29
C LEU A 27 15.84 13.43 -2.13
N ILE A 28 15.25 12.84 -1.10
CA ILE A 28 14.80 13.57 0.10
C ILE A 28 15.77 13.29 1.25
N VAL A 29 16.62 14.28 1.57
CA VAL A 29 17.58 14.19 2.68
C VAL A 29 17.09 15.04 3.84
N GLY A 30 17.19 14.50 5.05
CA GLY A 30 16.83 15.21 6.27
C GLY A 30 17.26 14.42 7.50
N ARG A 31 17.32 15.08 8.66
CA ARG A 31 17.65 14.44 9.93
C ARG A 31 16.64 13.34 10.29
N ASN A 32 17.00 12.48 11.22
CA ASN A 32 16.08 11.49 11.77
C ASN A 32 14.88 12.21 12.39
N ASN A 33 13.69 11.61 12.24
CA ASN A 33 12.42 12.19 12.71
C ASN A 33 12.05 13.55 12.06
N SER A 34 12.52 13.84 10.85
CA SER A 34 12.14 15.07 10.11
C SER A 34 10.85 14.94 9.28
N GLY A 35 10.11 13.84 9.42
CA GLY A 35 8.85 13.61 8.68
C GLY A 35 8.97 12.90 7.32
N LYS A 36 10.16 12.45 6.90
CA LYS A 36 10.38 11.74 5.61
C LYS A 36 9.46 10.53 5.44
N THR A 37 9.46 9.61 6.41
CA THR A 37 8.59 8.43 6.42
C THR A 37 7.11 8.80 6.59
N SER A 38 6.80 9.96 7.18
CA SER A 38 5.41 10.45 7.27
C SER A 38 4.88 10.89 5.89
N LEU A 39 5.74 11.43 5.03
CA LEU A 39 5.37 11.82 3.67
C LEU A 39 4.97 10.60 2.83
N SER A 40 5.78 9.53 2.87
CA SER A 40 5.43 8.28 2.18
C SER A 40 4.17 7.65 2.78
N GLU A 41 4.02 7.69 4.12
CA GLU A 41 2.86 7.09 4.80
C GLU A 41 1.54 7.81 4.48
N VAL A 42 1.47 9.14 4.45
CA VAL A 42 0.20 9.82 4.10
C VAL A 42 -0.25 9.50 2.67
N ILE A 43 0.70 9.44 1.74
CA ILE A 43 0.45 9.07 0.34
C ILE A 43 -0.02 7.61 0.27
N ARG A 44 0.64 6.71 1.01
CA ARG A 44 0.24 5.31 1.14
C ARG A 44 -1.19 5.17 1.65
N ARG A 45 -1.54 5.88 2.72
CA ARG A 45 -2.85 5.79 3.39
C ARG A 45 -3.98 6.26 2.49
N PHE A 46 -3.79 7.32 1.69
CA PHE A 46 -4.81 7.78 0.75
C PHE A 46 -4.94 6.91 -0.52
N LEU A 47 -3.86 6.25 -0.97
CA LEU A 47 -3.85 5.52 -2.25
C LEU A 47 -4.01 4.00 -2.13
N ILE A 48 -3.52 3.38 -1.04
CA ILE A 48 -3.53 1.93 -0.88
C ILE A 48 -4.71 1.46 -0.03
N ASP A 49 -5.03 2.16 1.07
CA ASP A 49 -6.09 1.72 1.98
C ASP A 49 -7.46 1.86 1.30
N GLN A 50 -8.24 0.77 1.22
CA GLN A 50 -9.56 0.78 0.57
C GLN A 50 -10.47 1.89 1.13
N SER A 51 -10.46 2.05 2.44
CA SER A 51 -11.11 3.11 3.20
C SER A 51 -10.08 3.81 4.10
N PRO A 52 -9.47 4.93 3.64
CA PRO A 52 -8.50 5.65 4.43
C PRO A 52 -9.13 6.12 5.73
N LYS A 53 -8.53 5.69 6.84
CA LYS A 53 -8.96 6.02 8.20
C LYS A 53 -7.76 6.47 9.00
N PHE A 54 -7.86 7.67 9.56
CA PHE A 54 -6.82 8.28 10.37
C PHE A 54 -7.29 8.41 11.81
N GLN A 55 -6.32 8.36 12.72
CA GLN A 55 -6.56 8.58 14.15
C GLN A 55 -6.25 10.03 14.52
N ILE A 56 -6.64 10.47 15.73
CA ILE A 56 -6.30 11.81 16.21
C ILE A 56 -4.78 12.02 16.23
N GLU A 57 -3.99 10.98 16.53
CA GLU A 57 -2.52 11.05 16.55
C GLU A 57 -1.88 11.22 15.17
N ASP A 58 -2.62 10.93 14.10
CA ASP A 58 -2.16 11.18 12.74
C ASP A 58 -2.30 12.66 12.36
N PHE A 59 -3.15 13.43 13.06
CA PHE A 59 -3.21 14.88 12.86
C PHE A 59 -1.94 15.55 13.38
N SER A 60 -1.57 16.67 12.77
CA SER A 60 -0.45 17.46 13.27
C SER A 60 -0.79 18.03 14.65
N SER A 61 0.17 17.97 15.57
CA SER A 61 0.01 18.60 16.88
C SER A 61 -0.27 20.11 16.76
N ALA A 62 0.21 20.74 15.69
CA ALA A 62 -0.08 22.15 15.38
C ALA A 62 -1.56 22.44 15.10
N SER A 63 -2.38 21.42 14.78
CA SER A 63 -3.81 21.58 14.53
C SER A 63 -4.69 21.26 15.73
N TYR A 64 -4.14 20.79 16.86
CA TYR A 64 -4.94 20.37 18.02
C TYR A 64 -5.75 21.52 18.63
N ASP A 65 -5.17 22.72 18.73
CA ASP A 65 -5.87 23.89 19.26
C ASP A 65 -7.10 24.27 18.43
N ARG A 66 -7.08 23.99 17.11
CA ARG A 66 -8.22 24.25 16.24
C ARG A 66 -9.43 23.36 16.56
N PHE A 67 -9.23 22.14 17.07
CA PHE A 67 -10.36 21.34 17.59
C PHE A 67 -10.98 21.99 18.84
N CYS A 68 -10.16 22.58 19.71
CA CYS A 68 -10.63 23.32 20.87
C CYS A 68 -11.36 24.60 20.46
N GLU A 69 -10.85 25.33 19.47
CA GLU A 69 -11.50 26.51 18.88
C GLU A 69 -12.84 26.16 18.25
N ALA A 70 -12.92 25.05 17.50
CA ALA A 70 -14.19 24.57 16.93
C ALA A 70 -15.24 24.26 18.01
N LEU A 71 -14.84 23.63 19.12
CA LEU A 71 -15.74 23.42 20.25
C LEU A 71 -16.19 24.75 20.87
N ARG A 72 -15.29 25.73 21.03
CA ARG A 72 -15.63 27.06 21.54
C ARG A 72 -16.63 27.78 20.63
N ALA A 73 -16.40 27.76 19.32
CA ALA A 73 -17.29 28.35 18.33
C ALA A 73 -18.68 27.69 18.37
N LYS A 74 -18.73 26.36 18.48
CA LYS A 74 -19.99 25.63 18.67
C LYS A 74 -20.72 26.07 19.94
N ASN A 75 -20.01 26.16 21.06
CA ASN A 75 -20.58 26.57 22.34
C ASN A 75 -21.04 28.04 22.35
N ALA A 76 -20.40 28.89 21.55
CA ALA A 76 -20.81 30.27 21.32
C ALA A 76 -22.05 30.40 20.41
N GLY A 77 -22.54 29.29 19.86
CA GLY A 77 -23.69 29.28 18.95
C GLY A 77 -23.36 29.85 17.56
N GLU A 78 -22.09 29.81 17.15
CA GLU A 78 -21.70 30.16 15.79
C GLU A 78 -22.27 29.16 14.78
N GLY A 79 -22.48 29.60 13.54
CA GLY A 79 -23.04 28.75 12.49
C GLY A 79 -22.13 27.58 12.13
N ASP A 80 -22.74 26.47 11.71
CA ASP A 80 -22.05 25.22 11.35
C ASP A 80 -20.91 25.44 10.35
N ASP A 81 -21.05 26.36 9.39
CA ASP A 81 -20.00 26.68 8.42
C ASP A 81 -18.72 27.22 9.10
N VAL A 82 -18.88 28.05 10.14
CA VAL A 82 -17.76 28.64 10.89
C VAL A 82 -17.10 27.57 11.75
N VAL A 83 -17.91 26.78 12.47
CA VAL A 83 -17.41 25.65 13.28
C VAL A 83 -16.65 24.66 12.40
N ARG A 84 -17.20 24.30 11.23
CA ARG A 84 -16.59 23.37 10.29
C ARG A 84 -15.26 23.86 9.74
N ALA A 85 -15.12 25.16 9.46
CA ALA A 85 -13.87 25.75 8.98
C ALA A 85 -12.74 25.69 10.03
N LEU A 86 -13.08 25.61 11.31
CA LEU A 86 -12.10 25.43 12.38
C LEU A 86 -11.65 23.98 12.52
N ILE A 87 -12.54 23.00 12.29
CA ILE A 87 -12.23 21.57 12.43
C ILE A 87 -11.13 21.16 11.44
N PRO A 88 -9.96 20.69 11.92
CA PRO A 88 -8.87 20.27 11.06
C PRO A 88 -9.22 19.13 10.12
N SER A 89 -8.56 19.10 8.97
CA SER A 89 -8.56 17.98 8.03
C SER A 89 -7.13 17.62 7.64
N ILE A 90 -6.89 16.34 7.36
CA ILE A 90 -5.62 15.87 6.78
C ILE A 90 -5.77 15.94 5.26
N GLU A 91 -4.88 16.65 4.58
CA GLU A 91 -4.99 16.88 3.15
C GLU A 91 -3.71 16.48 2.41
N LEU A 92 -3.90 15.81 1.29
CA LEU A 92 -2.89 15.50 0.30
C LEU A 92 -3.31 16.12 -1.05
N ARG A 93 -2.46 17.00 -1.59
CA ARG A 93 -2.64 17.60 -2.91
C ARG A 93 -1.54 17.12 -3.83
N ILE A 94 -1.89 16.62 -5.01
CA ILE A 94 -0.96 16.05 -5.97
C ILE A 94 -1.16 16.77 -7.31
N PHE A 95 -0.09 17.38 -7.80
CA PHE A 95 -0.12 18.14 -9.03
C PHE A 95 0.56 17.32 -10.14
N PHE A 96 -0.19 17.08 -11.21
CA PHE A 96 0.23 16.33 -12.36
C PHE A 96 0.48 17.28 -13.52
N HIS A 97 1.70 17.26 -14.04
CA HIS A 97 2.02 17.95 -15.28
C HIS A 97 1.77 17.02 -16.47
N TYR A 98 1.06 17.50 -17.48
CA TYR A 98 0.69 16.74 -18.67
C TYR A 98 0.88 17.56 -19.95
N ASP A 99 0.82 16.88 -21.09
CA ASP A 99 0.92 17.52 -22.40
C ASP A 99 -0.49 17.63 -23.00
N PRO A 100 -1.08 18.83 -23.10
CA PRO A 100 -2.45 19.01 -23.59
C PRO A 100 -2.61 18.65 -25.07
N ALA A 101 -1.51 18.56 -25.83
CA ALA A 101 -1.56 18.15 -27.24
C ALA A 101 -1.76 16.64 -27.42
N LYS A 102 -1.67 15.84 -26.35
CA LYS A 102 -1.90 14.39 -26.44
C LYS A 102 -3.40 14.08 -26.50
N PRO A 103 -3.84 13.26 -27.48
CA PRO A 103 -5.27 13.03 -27.71
C PRO A 103 -5.93 12.14 -26.64
N ASP A 104 -5.16 11.34 -25.93
CA ASP A 104 -5.65 10.46 -24.88
C ASP A 104 -4.97 10.78 -23.54
N LEU A 105 -5.76 11.30 -22.60
CA LEU A 105 -5.34 11.59 -21.24
C LEU A 105 -5.60 10.41 -20.29
N GLY A 106 -6.27 9.35 -20.74
CA GLY A 106 -6.57 8.16 -19.95
C GLY A 106 -7.20 8.51 -18.60
N SER A 107 -6.68 7.95 -17.51
CA SER A 107 -7.16 8.18 -16.15
C SER A 107 -7.00 9.62 -15.64
N LEU A 108 -6.25 10.48 -16.34
CA LEU A 108 -6.12 11.91 -16.00
C LEU A 108 -7.38 12.71 -16.37
N SER A 109 -8.23 12.24 -17.29
CA SER A 109 -9.42 12.98 -17.74
C SER A 109 -10.38 13.34 -16.60
N ASP A 110 -10.42 12.50 -15.55
CA ASP A 110 -11.21 12.73 -14.34
C ASP A 110 -10.69 13.92 -13.51
N PHE A 111 -9.47 14.40 -13.77
CA PHE A 111 -8.79 15.45 -13.02
C PHE A 111 -8.53 16.74 -13.81
N VAL A 112 -8.79 16.73 -15.13
CA VAL A 112 -8.77 17.94 -15.96
C VAL A 112 -10.17 18.54 -15.98
N ILE A 113 -10.36 19.64 -15.26
CA ILE A 113 -11.65 20.34 -15.12
C ILE A 113 -11.59 21.82 -15.46
N ASP A 114 -10.41 22.30 -15.82
CA ASP A 114 -10.24 23.66 -16.31
C ASP A 114 -10.68 23.76 -17.78
N LEU A 115 -11.11 24.94 -18.19
CA LEU A 115 -11.50 25.25 -19.57
C LEU A 115 -10.37 25.95 -20.33
N ASN A 116 -9.18 26.06 -19.73
CA ASN A 116 -8.06 26.81 -20.28
C ASN A 116 -7.22 25.87 -21.16
N SER A 117 -7.27 26.10 -22.47
CA SER A 117 -6.52 25.31 -23.45
C SER A 117 -4.99 25.37 -23.26
N ASP A 118 -4.48 26.36 -22.53
CA ASP A 118 -3.05 26.51 -22.23
C ASP A 118 -2.64 25.85 -20.90
N CYS A 119 -3.60 25.32 -20.13
CA CYS A 119 -3.32 24.62 -18.89
C CYS A 119 -2.65 23.27 -19.16
N ASN A 120 -1.58 22.99 -18.42
CA ASN A 120 -0.82 21.75 -18.50
C ASN A 120 -0.66 21.09 -17.11
N GLU A 121 -1.42 21.54 -16.12
CA GLU A 121 -1.40 21.05 -14.75
C GLU A 121 -2.79 20.55 -14.39
N ALA A 122 -2.88 19.35 -13.84
CA ALA A 122 -4.10 18.84 -13.23
C ALA A 122 -3.84 18.63 -11.75
N LEU A 123 -4.84 18.88 -10.91
CA LEU A 123 -4.71 18.79 -9.46
C LEU A 123 -5.71 17.81 -8.90
N ALA A 124 -5.19 16.77 -8.26
CA ALA A 124 -5.96 15.84 -7.44
C ALA A 124 -5.80 16.20 -5.96
N VAL A 125 -6.92 16.32 -5.26
CA VAL A 125 -6.94 16.56 -3.81
C VAL A 125 -7.63 15.40 -3.13
N ALA A 126 -6.97 14.81 -2.14
CA ALA A 126 -7.54 13.83 -1.23
C ALA A 126 -7.53 14.43 0.18
N ARG A 127 -8.69 14.43 0.85
CA ARG A 127 -8.83 15.04 2.17
C ARG A 127 -9.61 14.13 3.10
N TYR A 128 -9.08 13.92 4.30
CA TYR A 128 -9.77 13.28 5.41
C TYR A 128 -10.36 14.35 6.31
N GLU A 129 -11.68 14.48 6.29
CA GLU A 129 -12.42 15.56 6.96
C GLU A 129 -13.71 15.05 7.60
N LEU A 130 -14.27 15.86 8.50
CA LEU A 130 -15.52 15.54 9.17
C LEU A 130 -16.66 15.43 8.14
N GLN A 131 -17.46 14.37 8.21
CA GLN A 131 -18.62 14.20 7.33
C GLN A 131 -19.66 15.31 7.51
N ASP A 132 -20.50 15.53 6.51
CA ASP A 132 -21.59 16.50 6.58
C ASP A 132 -22.57 16.14 7.72
N GLY A 133 -23.00 17.15 8.48
CA GLY A 133 -23.83 16.95 9.68
C GLY A 133 -23.10 16.30 10.87
N GLY A 134 -21.78 16.05 10.79
CA GLY A 134 -21.03 15.38 11.84
C GLY A 134 -20.68 16.25 13.06
N ILE A 135 -20.92 17.56 13.03
CA ILE A 135 -20.50 18.52 14.08
C ILE A 135 -21.15 18.19 15.41
N ASP A 136 -22.44 17.84 15.39
CA ASP A 136 -23.16 17.50 16.60
C ASP A 136 -22.64 16.25 17.27
N SER A 137 -22.48 15.17 16.52
CA SER A 137 -21.91 13.93 17.01
C SER A 137 -20.45 14.09 17.45
N LEU A 138 -19.67 14.95 16.79
CA LEU A 138 -18.26 15.16 17.14
C LEU A 138 -18.11 15.77 18.53
N PHE A 139 -18.97 16.73 18.87
CA PHE A 139 -18.91 17.48 20.13
C PHE A 139 -19.99 17.08 21.15
N ASP A 140 -20.69 15.97 20.91
CA ASP A 140 -21.72 15.46 21.83
C ASP A 140 -21.16 15.23 23.24
N GLY A 141 -21.91 15.62 24.27
CA GLY A 141 -21.51 15.48 25.67
C GLY A 141 -20.21 16.20 26.07
N GLN A 142 -19.66 17.09 25.24
CA GLN A 142 -18.48 17.88 25.60
C GLN A 142 -18.86 19.10 26.46
N PRO A 143 -17.94 19.61 27.31
CA PRO A 143 -18.22 20.77 28.15
C PRO A 143 -18.63 22.00 27.34
N THR A 144 -19.60 22.76 27.85
CA THR A 144 -19.99 24.07 27.30
C THR A 144 -19.08 25.20 27.76
N GLN A 145 -18.37 25.00 28.87
CA GLN A 145 -17.37 25.92 29.40
C GLN A 145 -16.02 25.75 28.68
N GLU A 146 -15.13 26.72 28.87
CA GLU A 146 -13.80 26.68 28.27
C GLU A 146 -12.99 25.45 28.74
N LEU A 147 -12.30 24.80 27.81
CA LEU A 147 -11.44 23.66 28.13
C LEU A 147 -10.24 24.11 28.99
N THR A 148 -10.15 23.53 30.18
CA THR A 148 -9.00 23.66 31.08
C THR A 148 -7.98 22.56 30.80
N ASP A 149 -6.79 22.64 31.38
CA ASP A 149 -5.78 21.58 31.24
C ASP A 149 -6.24 20.23 31.82
N GLU A 150 -7.22 20.24 32.73
CA GLU A 150 -7.82 19.02 33.30
C GLU A 150 -8.88 18.39 32.38
N THR A 151 -9.66 19.21 31.66
CA THR A 151 -10.75 18.71 30.79
C THR A 151 -10.27 18.41 29.36
N ARG A 152 -9.21 19.06 28.90
CA ARG A 152 -8.63 18.88 27.56
C ARG A 152 -8.24 17.42 27.24
N PRO A 153 -7.61 16.62 28.14
CA PRO A 153 -7.32 15.22 27.86
C PRO A 153 -8.57 14.37 27.65
N THR A 154 -9.65 14.64 28.38
CA THR A 154 -10.94 13.95 28.24
C THR A 154 -11.58 14.28 26.90
N PHE A 155 -11.52 15.55 26.48
CA PHE A 155 -11.96 15.99 25.16
C PHE A 155 -11.23 15.27 24.02
N PHE A 156 -9.89 15.23 24.04
CA PHE A 156 -9.13 14.51 23.01
C PHE A 156 -9.33 12.99 23.04
N ARG A 157 -9.62 12.40 24.21
CA ARG A 157 -10.01 10.98 24.29
C ARG A 157 -11.33 10.73 23.58
N ALA A 158 -12.32 11.61 23.73
CA ALA A 158 -13.58 11.50 23.00
C ALA A 158 -13.36 11.66 21.48
N LEU A 159 -12.51 12.61 21.05
CA LEU A 159 -12.15 12.76 19.63
C LEU A 159 -11.46 11.52 19.07
N ARG A 160 -10.57 10.86 19.83
CA ARG A 160 -9.91 9.61 19.43
C ARG A 160 -10.90 8.52 19.04
N GLU A 161 -12.01 8.39 19.78
CA GLU A 161 -13.05 7.40 19.51
C GLU A 161 -13.97 7.82 18.35
N ARG A 162 -14.19 9.12 18.17
CA ARG A 162 -15.15 9.68 17.20
C ARG A 162 -14.57 9.96 15.82
N ILE A 163 -13.31 10.36 15.72
CA ILE A 163 -12.68 10.71 14.43
C ILE A 163 -12.75 9.53 13.44
N PRO A 164 -12.39 8.29 13.81
CA PRO A 164 -12.45 7.17 12.86
C PRO A 164 -13.86 6.89 12.31
N SER A 165 -14.92 7.21 13.05
CA SER A 165 -16.31 6.95 12.64
C SER A 165 -16.98 8.14 11.95
N LEU A 166 -16.65 9.38 12.36
CA LEU A 166 -17.29 10.59 11.86
C LEU A 166 -16.53 11.26 10.70
N PHE A 167 -15.26 10.90 10.47
CA PHE A 167 -14.48 11.44 9.36
C PHE A 167 -14.48 10.49 8.16
N THR A 168 -14.43 11.09 6.98
CA THR A 168 -14.40 10.41 5.69
C THR A 168 -13.30 10.97 4.80
N ALA A 169 -12.79 10.13 3.91
CA ALA A 169 -11.81 10.52 2.91
C ALA A 169 -12.51 10.84 1.58
N ASN A 170 -12.51 12.11 1.21
CA ASN A 170 -13.05 12.61 -0.04
C ASN A 170 -11.93 12.87 -1.05
N VAL A 171 -12.23 12.71 -2.34
CA VAL A 171 -11.30 13.01 -3.42
C VAL A 171 -11.99 13.87 -4.47
N TRP A 172 -11.33 14.91 -4.94
CA TRP A 172 -11.81 15.74 -6.03
C TRP A 172 -10.68 16.19 -6.95
N ALA A 173 -11.06 16.51 -8.17
CA ALA A 173 -10.30 17.37 -9.06
C ALA A 173 -10.53 18.83 -8.66
N GLU A 174 -9.48 19.63 -8.62
CA GLU A 174 -9.55 21.07 -8.36
C GLU A 174 -8.85 21.82 -9.50
N ASP A 175 -9.44 22.91 -9.97
CA ASP A 175 -8.81 23.74 -10.99
C ASP A 175 -7.58 24.44 -10.39
N PRO A 176 -6.37 24.26 -10.95
CA PRO A 176 -5.18 24.92 -10.44
C PRO A 176 -5.26 26.45 -10.42
N SER A 177 -6.10 27.04 -11.27
CA SER A 177 -6.31 28.48 -11.39
C SER A 177 -7.52 29.00 -10.60
N ASP A 178 -8.46 28.12 -10.23
CA ASP A 178 -9.67 28.45 -9.46
C ASP A 178 -9.99 27.39 -8.39
N PRO A 179 -9.59 27.60 -7.13
CA PRO A 179 -9.84 26.66 -6.04
C PRO A 179 -11.33 26.41 -5.72
N THR A 180 -12.25 27.20 -6.28
CA THR A 180 -13.70 27.03 -6.13
C THR A 180 -14.30 26.09 -7.16
N ASN A 181 -13.64 25.93 -8.31
CA ASN A 181 -14.01 24.96 -9.34
C ASN A 181 -13.50 23.57 -8.94
N ARG A 182 -14.41 22.70 -8.51
CA ARG A 182 -14.11 21.34 -8.04
C ARG A 182 -15.06 20.32 -8.64
N ARG A 183 -14.54 19.13 -8.92
CA ARG A 183 -15.34 17.97 -9.31
C ARG A 183 -15.03 16.79 -8.40
N LEU A 184 -16.01 16.32 -7.65
CA LEU A 184 -15.88 15.11 -6.84
C LEU A 184 -15.59 13.91 -7.75
N VAL A 185 -14.62 13.09 -7.35
CA VAL A 185 -14.24 11.87 -8.08
C VAL A 185 -14.15 10.70 -7.11
N SER A 186 -14.17 9.48 -7.65
CA SER A 186 -14.01 8.29 -6.82
C SER A 186 -12.57 8.11 -6.35
N GLN A 187 -12.36 7.45 -5.21
CA GLN A 187 -11.01 7.02 -4.81
C GLN A 187 -10.37 6.12 -5.86
N ASN A 188 -11.16 5.29 -6.56
CA ASN A 188 -10.65 4.42 -7.60
C ASN A 188 -10.10 5.22 -8.79
N SER A 189 -10.70 6.37 -9.12
CA SER A 189 -10.17 7.29 -10.13
C SER A 189 -8.76 7.75 -9.75
N LEU A 190 -8.54 8.15 -8.49
CA LEU A 190 -7.22 8.52 -7.99
C LEU A 190 -6.21 7.35 -8.03
N ARG A 191 -6.63 6.14 -7.66
CA ARG A 191 -5.77 4.94 -7.73
C ARG A 191 -5.44 4.53 -9.17
N SER A 192 -6.36 4.77 -10.10
CA SER A 192 -6.13 4.55 -11.53
C SER A 192 -5.24 5.63 -12.15
N LEU A 193 -5.20 6.83 -11.56
CA LEU A 193 -4.30 7.89 -11.98
C LEU A 193 -2.89 7.67 -11.43
N LEU A 194 -2.78 7.32 -10.14
CA LEU A 194 -1.52 7.19 -9.43
C LEU A 194 -1.41 5.86 -8.70
N LYS A 195 -0.47 5.04 -9.16
CA LYS A 195 -0.02 3.84 -8.45
C LYS A 195 1.21 4.14 -7.61
N THR A 196 1.31 3.49 -6.47
CA THR A 196 2.45 3.63 -5.58
C THR A 196 3.12 2.29 -5.26
N GLY A 197 4.44 2.30 -5.18
CA GLY A 197 5.27 1.21 -4.69
C GLY A 197 6.08 1.67 -3.49
N PHE A 198 6.30 0.80 -2.50
CA PHE A 198 7.01 1.13 -1.27
C PHE A 198 8.09 0.10 -0.98
N VAL A 199 9.32 0.56 -0.83
CA VAL A 199 10.47 -0.20 -0.34
C VAL A 199 10.89 0.44 0.98
N ASN A 200 10.34 -0.06 2.09
CA ASN A 200 10.60 0.48 3.43
C ASN A 200 11.98 0.06 3.95
N ALA A 201 12.56 0.87 4.84
CA ALA A 201 13.80 0.52 5.53
C ALA A 201 13.61 -0.76 6.36
N GLN A 202 14.42 -1.78 6.10
CA GLN A 202 14.33 -3.06 6.80
C GLN A 202 15.15 -3.07 8.09
N ARG A 203 14.53 -2.69 9.22
CA ARG A 203 15.15 -2.75 10.56
C ARG A 203 15.12 -4.14 11.21
N GLY A 204 14.24 -5.05 10.76
CA GLY A 204 14.08 -6.42 11.28
C GLY A 204 15.14 -7.43 10.80
N LEU A 205 16.08 -6.98 9.99
CA LEU A 205 17.15 -7.77 9.40
C LEU A 205 18.33 -8.05 10.34
N ASP A 206 18.33 -7.42 11.52
CA ASP A 206 19.40 -7.39 12.52
C ASP A 206 19.24 -8.48 13.61
N ASP A 207 18.01 -8.98 13.80
CA ASP A 207 17.70 -9.94 14.86
C ASP A 207 17.81 -11.38 14.35
N ASN A 208 18.69 -12.15 14.97
CA ASN A 208 18.90 -13.59 14.72
C ASN A 208 17.68 -14.49 15.09
N THR A 209 16.50 -13.91 15.34
CA THR A 209 15.27 -14.61 15.71
C THR A 209 14.43 -14.99 14.48
N SER A 210 15.00 -15.87 13.65
CA SER A 210 14.32 -16.92 12.85
C SER A 210 12.92 -16.70 12.21
N ARG A 211 12.45 -15.48 11.91
CA ARG A 211 11.09 -15.27 11.34
C ARG A 211 11.01 -14.43 10.07
N GLU A 212 12.04 -13.67 9.70
CA GLU A 212 12.03 -12.85 8.47
C GLU A 212 13.15 -13.20 7.47
N THR A 213 13.53 -14.48 7.37
CA THR A 213 14.68 -14.90 6.54
C THR A 213 14.36 -15.22 5.08
N ASP A 214 13.11 -15.14 4.64
CA ASP A 214 12.68 -15.55 3.28
C ASP A 214 12.03 -14.39 2.50
N VAL A 215 12.55 -13.17 2.69
CA VAL A 215 12.03 -11.96 2.02
C VAL A 215 12.16 -12.06 0.51
N LEU A 216 13.31 -12.54 0.02
CA LEU A 216 13.55 -12.73 -1.41
C LEU A 216 12.65 -13.80 -2.02
N ALA A 217 12.32 -14.85 -1.26
CA ALA A 217 11.41 -15.92 -1.68
C ALA A 217 10.00 -15.39 -1.99
N LYS A 218 9.48 -14.48 -1.15
CA LYS A 218 8.21 -13.79 -1.40
C LYS A 218 8.25 -12.92 -2.66
N ILE A 219 9.39 -12.30 -2.98
CA ILE A 219 9.52 -11.54 -4.24
C ILE A 219 9.47 -12.47 -5.43
N LEU A 220 10.13 -13.63 -5.37
CA LEU A 220 10.07 -14.64 -6.43
C LEU A 220 8.63 -15.12 -6.67
N GLU A 221 7.85 -15.34 -5.60
CA GLU A 221 6.40 -15.64 -5.71
C GLU A 221 5.64 -14.54 -6.45
N GLY A 222 5.91 -13.27 -6.12
CA GLY A 222 5.30 -12.11 -6.78
C GLY A 222 5.67 -12.02 -8.27
N LEU A 223 6.96 -12.19 -8.59
CA LEU A 223 7.46 -12.21 -9.97
C LEU A 223 6.84 -13.35 -10.78
N PHE A 224 6.69 -14.54 -10.18
CA PHE A 224 6.03 -15.67 -10.81
C PHE A 224 4.54 -15.37 -11.06
N THR A 225 3.83 -14.82 -10.08
CA THR A 225 2.42 -14.44 -10.22
C THR A 225 2.24 -13.41 -11.35
N SER A 226 3.11 -12.41 -11.42
CA SER A 226 3.10 -11.45 -12.52
C SER A 226 3.39 -12.14 -13.86
N ALA A 227 4.38 -13.03 -13.93
CA ALA A 227 4.73 -13.75 -15.15
C ALA A 227 3.61 -14.67 -15.66
N THR A 228 2.74 -15.20 -14.78
CA THR A 228 1.56 -15.97 -15.18
C THR A 228 0.41 -15.14 -15.73
N SER A 229 0.49 -13.80 -15.68
CA SER A 229 -0.55 -12.92 -16.21
C SER A 229 -0.63 -12.98 -17.74
N PRO A 230 -1.82 -12.98 -18.35
CA PRO A 230 -1.99 -12.99 -19.81
C PRO A 230 -1.35 -11.79 -20.53
N THR A 231 -1.20 -10.68 -19.80
CA THR A 231 -0.64 -9.40 -20.25
C THR A 231 0.89 -9.31 -20.14
N SER A 232 1.53 -10.31 -19.52
CA SER A 232 2.98 -10.36 -19.39
C SER A 232 3.66 -10.71 -20.71
N ASN A 233 4.95 -10.42 -20.82
CA ASN A 233 5.68 -10.71 -22.05
C ASN A 233 5.88 -12.23 -22.24
N GLU A 234 6.03 -12.65 -23.50
CA GLU A 234 6.16 -14.08 -23.83
C GLU A 234 7.33 -14.76 -23.13
N SER A 235 8.46 -14.09 -22.95
CA SER A 235 9.62 -14.67 -22.27
C SER A 235 9.33 -15.00 -20.80
N GLU A 236 8.63 -14.12 -20.10
CA GLU A 236 8.25 -14.32 -18.70
C GLU A 236 7.21 -15.43 -18.58
N GLN A 237 6.21 -15.45 -19.46
CA GLN A 237 5.19 -16.51 -19.50
C GLN A 237 5.84 -17.88 -19.76
N ARG A 238 6.80 -17.97 -20.69
CA ARG A 238 7.53 -19.22 -20.95
C ARG A 238 8.31 -19.71 -19.73
N ILE A 239 8.95 -18.81 -18.98
CA ILE A 239 9.66 -19.16 -17.74
C ILE A 239 8.66 -19.69 -16.68
N ALA A 240 7.53 -19.00 -16.51
CA ALA A 240 6.51 -19.42 -15.56
C ALA A 240 5.90 -20.79 -15.94
N GLN A 241 5.61 -20.98 -17.23
CA GLN A 241 5.08 -22.24 -17.75
C GLN A 241 6.06 -23.39 -17.57
N ALA A 242 7.34 -23.20 -17.91
CA ALA A 242 8.37 -24.22 -17.72
C ALA A 242 8.50 -24.64 -16.25
N LEU A 243 8.38 -23.69 -15.31
CA LEU A 243 8.37 -24.00 -13.88
C LEU A 243 7.10 -24.78 -13.46
N GLN A 244 5.92 -24.42 -13.98
CA GLN A 244 4.67 -25.15 -13.71
C GLN A 244 4.74 -26.59 -14.24
N GLU A 245 5.23 -26.77 -15.45
CA GLU A 245 5.42 -28.09 -16.07
C GLU A 245 6.39 -28.94 -15.24
N ALA A 246 7.53 -28.38 -14.82
CA ALA A 246 8.49 -29.08 -13.96
C ALA A 246 7.88 -29.51 -12.61
N VAL A 247 7.07 -28.65 -11.97
CA VAL A 247 6.38 -29.00 -10.72
C VAL A 247 5.32 -30.07 -10.95
N GLN A 248 4.58 -30.00 -12.06
CA GLN A 248 3.58 -31.00 -12.43
C GLN A 248 4.21 -32.38 -12.66
N GLU A 249 5.36 -32.44 -13.34
CA GLU A 249 6.11 -33.68 -13.52
C GLU A 249 6.55 -34.29 -12.18
N ILE A 250 7.03 -33.45 -11.25
CA ILE A 250 7.39 -33.89 -9.90
C ILE A 250 6.17 -34.43 -9.16
N GLN A 251 5.04 -33.73 -9.24
CA GLN A 251 3.79 -34.15 -8.60
C GLN A 251 3.35 -35.53 -9.10
N GLN A 252 3.35 -35.76 -10.42
CA GLN A 252 3.00 -37.06 -11.01
C GLN A 252 3.92 -38.20 -10.57
N ARG A 253 5.23 -37.93 -10.46
CA ARG A 253 6.20 -38.93 -9.98
C ARG A 253 5.94 -39.28 -8.52
N ILE A 254 5.76 -38.28 -7.65
CA ILE A 254 5.48 -38.49 -6.23
C ILE A 254 4.18 -39.27 -6.05
N ASP A 255 3.13 -38.93 -6.80
CA ASP A 255 1.84 -39.64 -6.76
C ASP A 255 1.96 -41.10 -7.16
N THR A 256 2.72 -41.37 -8.22
CA THR A 256 2.94 -42.74 -8.71
C THR A 256 3.67 -43.56 -7.65
N ASP A 257 4.74 -43.01 -7.08
CA ASP A 257 5.55 -43.69 -6.07
C ASP A 257 4.78 -43.92 -4.76
N PHE A 258 4.02 -42.94 -4.29
CA PHE A 258 3.23 -43.08 -3.06
C PHE A 258 2.07 -44.06 -3.24
N ASN A 259 1.33 -43.99 -4.35
CA ASN A 259 0.28 -44.98 -4.63
C ASN A 259 0.88 -46.39 -4.78
N GLY A 260 2.06 -46.52 -5.37
CA GLY A 260 2.79 -47.79 -5.43
C GLY A 260 3.12 -48.36 -4.04
N LYS A 261 3.63 -47.51 -3.14
CA LYS A 261 3.91 -47.91 -1.74
C LYS A 261 2.63 -48.22 -0.96
N LEU A 262 1.57 -47.43 -1.13
CA LEU A 262 0.28 -47.65 -0.49
C LEU A 262 -0.33 -48.99 -0.92
N LYS A 263 -0.27 -49.31 -2.23
CA LYS A 263 -0.69 -50.62 -2.77
C LYS A 263 0.05 -51.79 -2.11
N GLY A 264 1.32 -51.61 -1.76
CA GLY A 264 2.09 -52.60 -1.00
C GLY A 264 1.55 -52.87 0.41
N LEU A 265 0.82 -51.92 1.02
CA LEU A 265 0.22 -52.04 2.35
C LEU A 265 -1.22 -52.58 2.32
N ILE A 266 -1.90 -52.51 1.17
CA ILE A 266 -3.28 -53.00 1.01
C ILE A 266 -3.45 -54.46 1.47
N PRO A 267 -2.56 -55.41 1.14
CA PRO A 267 -2.70 -56.79 1.62
C PRO A 267 -2.66 -56.91 3.15
N THR A 268 -1.82 -56.11 3.82
CA THR A 268 -1.77 -56.07 5.28
C THR A 268 -3.05 -55.48 5.86
N LEU A 269 -3.53 -54.37 5.30
CA LEU A 269 -4.79 -53.75 5.72
C LEU A 269 -5.99 -54.69 5.51
N ALA A 270 -5.99 -55.46 4.42
CA ALA A 270 -6.99 -56.49 4.14
C ALA A 270 -7.01 -57.60 5.21
N ALA A 271 -5.85 -58.00 5.74
CA ALA A 271 -5.77 -58.95 6.85
C ALA A 271 -6.42 -58.43 8.15
N PHE A 272 -6.52 -57.11 8.31
CA PHE A 272 -7.22 -56.45 9.42
C PHE A 272 -8.68 -56.07 9.10
N GLY A 273 -9.22 -56.48 7.94
CA GLY A 273 -10.62 -56.30 7.56
C GLY A 273 -10.93 -55.04 6.74
N TYR A 274 -9.92 -54.33 6.24
CA TYR A 274 -10.09 -53.16 5.35
C TYR A 274 -10.19 -53.57 3.86
N PRO A 275 -10.98 -52.89 2.99
CA PRO A 275 -11.95 -51.82 3.30
C PRO A 275 -13.29 -52.34 3.82
N GLY A 276 -13.48 -53.67 3.93
CA GLY A 276 -14.75 -54.31 4.28
C GLY A 276 -15.70 -54.46 3.09
N LEU A 277 -16.92 -54.95 3.33
CA LEU A 277 -17.94 -55.10 2.28
C LEU A 277 -18.51 -53.72 1.91
N GLY A 278 -18.21 -53.26 0.70
CA GLY A 278 -18.71 -52.00 0.14
C GLY A 278 -17.96 -50.73 0.58
N GLY A 279 -16.81 -50.87 1.24
CA GLY A 279 -15.98 -49.73 1.63
C GLY A 279 -15.13 -49.19 0.46
N PRO A 280 -14.84 -47.87 0.41
CA PRO A 280 -14.02 -47.28 -0.63
C PRO A 280 -12.54 -47.65 -0.47
N GLU A 281 -11.85 -47.84 -1.60
CA GLU A 281 -10.39 -48.00 -1.63
C GLU A 281 -9.69 -46.69 -1.28
N ILE A 282 -8.58 -46.78 -0.55
CA ILE A 282 -7.72 -45.63 -0.23
C ILE A 282 -6.76 -45.38 -1.39
N ALA A 283 -6.61 -44.11 -1.73
CA ALA A 283 -5.63 -43.62 -2.69
C ALA A 283 -4.92 -42.40 -2.09
N THR A 284 -3.71 -42.12 -2.58
CA THR A 284 -3.01 -40.88 -2.27
C THR A 284 -3.14 -39.91 -3.42
N GLU A 285 -3.30 -38.63 -3.10
CA GLU A 285 -3.24 -37.51 -4.04
C GLU A 285 -2.21 -36.50 -3.52
N THR A 286 -1.29 -36.10 -4.39
CA THR A 286 -0.24 -35.12 -4.14
C THR A 286 -0.62 -33.84 -4.85
N ILE A 287 -0.61 -32.73 -4.12
CA ILE A 287 -0.92 -31.40 -4.66
C ILE A 287 0.22 -30.46 -4.28
N LEU A 288 0.94 -29.96 -5.29
CA LEU A 288 2.03 -29.01 -5.13
C LEU A 288 1.63 -27.64 -5.69
N ASP A 289 1.57 -26.65 -4.80
CA ASP A 289 1.32 -25.26 -5.19
C ASP A 289 2.65 -24.56 -5.49
N VAL A 290 2.88 -24.19 -6.76
CA VAL A 290 4.11 -23.51 -7.21
C VAL A 290 4.38 -22.24 -6.42
N LYS A 291 3.35 -21.45 -6.07
CA LYS A 291 3.51 -20.22 -5.31
C LYS A 291 4.03 -20.50 -3.91
N ARG A 292 3.42 -21.47 -3.22
CA ARG A 292 3.86 -21.90 -1.87
C ARG A 292 5.22 -22.60 -1.89
N LEU A 293 5.59 -23.25 -3.00
CA LEU A 293 6.93 -23.79 -3.16
C LEU A 293 7.97 -22.67 -3.26
N LEU A 294 7.66 -21.60 -4.01
CA LEU A 294 8.53 -20.43 -4.12
C LEU A 294 8.65 -19.66 -2.81
N SER A 295 7.56 -19.44 -2.07
CA SER A 295 7.63 -18.59 -0.86
C SER A 295 8.01 -19.31 0.42
N ASN A 296 7.60 -20.57 0.60
CA ASN A 296 7.81 -21.29 1.86
C ASN A 296 8.88 -22.38 1.79
N HIS A 297 9.21 -22.87 0.59
CA HIS A 297 10.08 -24.04 0.41
C HIS A 297 11.33 -23.75 -0.43
N THR A 298 11.46 -22.54 -0.97
CA THR A 298 12.64 -22.09 -1.71
C THR A 298 13.43 -21.13 -0.86
N LYS A 299 14.72 -21.41 -0.65
CA LYS A 299 15.64 -20.52 0.06
C LYS A 299 16.63 -19.93 -0.92
N VAL A 300 16.69 -18.61 -0.98
CA VAL A 300 17.73 -17.91 -1.71
C VAL A 300 19.01 -17.97 -0.87
N ARG A 301 20.07 -18.54 -1.45
CA ARG A 301 21.36 -18.75 -0.79
C ARG A 301 22.48 -18.25 -1.69
N TYR A 302 23.56 -17.79 -1.08
CA TYR A 302 24.75 -17.39 -1.80
C TYR A 302 25.67 -18.60 -2.01
N ALA A 303 26.39 -18.61 -3.14
CA ALA A 303 27.42 -19.60 -3.38
C ALA A 303 28.56 -19.41 -2.36
N GLY A 304 28.79 -20.41 -1.50
CA GLY A 304 29.97 -20.47 -0.65
C GLY A 304 31.07 -21.33 -1.26
N HIS A 305 31.98 -21.82 -0.43
CA HIS A 305 33.08 -22.69 -0.85
C HIS A 305 32.74 -24.17 -0.61
N HIS A 306 33.33 -25.05 -1.42
CA HIS A 306 33.22 -26.52 -1.28
C HIS A 306 31.77 -27.05 -1.26
N GLY A 307 30.86 -26.43 -2.01
CA GLY A 307 29.45 -26.85 -2.11
C GLY A 307 28.58 -26.42 -0.93
N ILE A 308 29.12 -25.67 0.03
CA ILE A 308 28.34 -25.10 1.13
C ILE A 308 27.64 -23.84 0.63
N LEU A 309 26.31 -23.83 0.68
CA LEU A 309 25.50 -22.64 0.39
C LEU A 309 25.34 -21.80 1.65
N LEU A 310 25.60 -20.50 1.53
CA LEU A 310 25.52 -19.57 2.65
C LEU A 310 24.12 -18.97 2.77
N PRO A 311 23.58 -18.85 4.00
CA PRO A 311 22.35 -18.13 4.24
C PRO A 311 22.36 -16.70 3.70
N GLU A 312 21.17 -16.18 3.38
CA GLU A 312 21.01 -14.79 2.97
C GLU A 312 21.59 -13.80 4.02
N SER A 313 21.48 -14.15 5.31
CA SER A 313 22.00 -13.36 6.42
C SER A 313 23.53 -13.29 6.51
N TYR A 314 24.26 -14.15 5.78
CA TYR A 314 25.73 -14.18 5.85
C TYR A 314 26.36 -13.24 4.82
N ASN A 315 25.56 -12.64 3.93
CA ASN A 315 26.01 -11.56 3.08
C ASN A 315 25.84 -10.22 3.81
N GLY A 316 26.78 -9.29 3.61
CA GLY A 316 26.73 -7.99 4.27
C GLY A 316 25.39 -7.29 4.02
N LEU A 317 24.87 -6.62 5.05
CA LEU A 317 23.55 -5.97 5.03
C LEU A 317 23.33 -5.11 3.79
N GLY A 318 24.35 -4.37 3.34
CA GLY A 318 24.27 -3.51 2.15
C GLY A 318 24.00 -4.28 0.85
N VAL A 319 24.66 -5.42 0.61
CA VAL A 319 24.47 -6.20 -0.63
C VAL A 319 23.10 -6.85 -0.64
N ARG A 320 22.66 -7.39 0.50
CA ARG A 320 21.31 -7.95 0.66
C ARG A 320 20.23 -6.90 0.40
N ASN A 321 20.37 -5.72 1.00
CA ASN A 321 19.43 -4.61 0.82
C ASN A 321 19.38 -4.14 -0.63
N LEU A 322 20.53 -4.03 -1.30
CA LEU A 322 20.58 -3.65 -2.71
C LEU A 322 19.86 -4.68 -3.60
N VAL A 323 20.13 -5.97 -3.42
CA VAL A 323 19.46 -7.05 -4.18
C VAL A 323 17.95 -7.01 -3.92
N PHE A 324 17.53 -6.81 -2.66
CA PHE A 324 16.13 -6.66 -2.30
C PHE A 324 15.47 -5.47 -3.01
N ILE A 325 16.07 -4.28 -2.95
CA ILE A 325 15.57 -3.06 -3.62
C ILE A 325 15.46 -3.30 -5.13
N LEU A 326 16.49 -3.87 -5.77
CA LEU A 326 16.49 -4.16 -7.21
C LEU A 326 15.35 -5.11 -7.60
N LEU A 327 15.16 -6.19 -6.85
CA LEU A 327 14.10 -7.15 -7.12
C LEU A 327 12.70 -6.55 -6.89
N GLN A 328 12.53 -5.68 -5.88
CA GLN A 328 11.30 -4.93 -5.68
C GLN A 328 10.99 -4.00 -6.85
N ILE A 329 11.98 -3.25 -7.35
CA ILE A 329 11.82 -2.37 -8.51
C ILE A 329 11.42 -3.18 -9.75
N ILE A 330 12.07 -4.32 -10.00
CA ILE A 330 11.72 -5.22 -11.11
C ILE A 330 10.28 -5.72 -10.95
N SER A 331 9.89 -6.11 -9.73
CA SER A 331 8.53 -6.55 -9.41
C SER A 331 7.50 -5.44 -9.71
N PHE A 332 7.73 -4.23 -9.20
CA PHE A 332 6.87 -3.07 -9.46
C PHE A 332 6.73 -2.76 -10.95
N TYR A 333 7.82 -2.82 -11.70
CA TYR A 333 7.82 -2.60 -13.14
C TYR A 333 7.01 -3.68 -13.88
N ARG A 334 7.21 -4.96 -13.55
CA ARG A 334 6.47 -6.06 -14.19
C ARG A 334 4.98 -6.00 -13.88
N ILE A 335 4.61 -5.77 -12.62
CA ILE A 335 3.21 -5.64 -12.23
C ILE A 335 2.58 -4.44 -12.96
N PHE A 336 3.27 -3.31 -13.05
CA PHE A 336 2.77 -2.13 -13.79
C PHE A 336 2.56 -2.43 -15.28
N ARG A 337 3.48 -3.17 -15.92
CA ARG A 337 3.35 -3.54 -17.34
C ARG A 337 2.28 -4.60 -17.60
N ALA A 338 2.02 -5.46 -16.63
CA ALA A 338 0.99 -6.48 -16.73
C ALA A 338 -0.42 -5.92 -16.45
N GLU A 339 -0.58 -4.67 -16.03
CA GLU A 339 -1.91 -4.10 -15.83
C GLU A 339 -2.58 -3.73 -17.17
N PRO A 340 -3.78 -4.26 -17.48
CA PRO A 340 -4.48 -3.97 -18.74
C PRO A 340 -4.76 -2.47 -18.92
N ASN A 341 -5.12 -1.81 -17.82
CA ASN A 341 -5.32 -0.36 -17.73
C ASN A 341 -4.20 0.20 -16.86
N ALA A 342 -3.02 0.38 -17.46
CA ALA A 342 -1.86 0.88 -16.74
C ALA A 342 -2.17 2.25 -16.12
N PRO A 343 -1.85 2.45 -14.83
CA PRO A 343 -2.09 3.74 -14.19
C PRO A 343 -1.26 4.84 -14.85
N GLY A 344 -1.78 6.06 -14.77
CA GLY A 344 -1.16 7.20 -15.45
C GLY A 344 0.28 7.48 -14.99
N VAL A 345 0.55 7.34 -13.69
CA VAL A 345 1.90 7.45 -13.10
C VAL A 345 2.11 6.32 -12.08
N HIS A 346 3.34 5.81 -11.99
CA HIS A 346 3.79 4.92 -10.91
C HIS A 346 4.89 5.60 -10.10
N LEU A 347 4.59 5.96 -8.85
CA LEU A 347 5.53 6.58 -7.92
C LEU A 347 6.07 5.54 -6.94
N VAL A 348 7.38 5.28 -6.97
CA VAL A 348 8.02 4.32 -6.08
C VAL A 348 8.81 5.06 -5.00
N PHE A 349 8.47 4.79 -3.73
CA PHE A 349 9.20 5.27 -2.56
C PHE A 349 10.24 4.23 -2.17
N ILE A 350 11.50 4.66 -2.08
CA ILE A 350 12.61 3.84 -1.61
C ILE A 350 13.20 4.52 -0.38
N GLU A 351 13.07 3.87 0.77
CA GLU A 351 13.67 4.31 2.02
C GLU A 351 14.92 3.48 2.26
N GLU A 352 16.09 4.13 2.20
CA GLU A 352 17.34 3.48 2.56
C GLU A 352 17.40 3.30 4.09
N PRO A 353 17.76 2.10 4.59
CA PRO A 353 18.05 1.94 6.01
C PRO A 353 19.31 2.74 6.39
N GLU A 354 19.26 3.37 7.56
CA GLU A 354 20.37 4.15 8.14
C GLU A 354 21.64 3.34 8.39
#